data_AF-A0A075AYN7-F1
#
_entry.id   AF-A0A075AYN7-F1
#
_cell.length_a   1.000
_cell.length_b   1.000
_cell.length_c   1.000
_cell.angle_alpha   90.00
_cell.angle_beta   90.00
_cell.angle_gamma   90.00
#
_symmetry.space_group_name_H-M   'P 1'
#
loop_
_entity.id
_entity.type
_entity.pdbx_description
1 polymer ?
#
loop_
_entity_poly.entity_id
_entity_poly.type
_entity_poly.pdbx_seq_one_letter_code
_entity_poly.pdbx_strand_id
1 'polypeptide(L)'
;MLENMGWKVYKISETSTILLSSGVEFSTLTKDQQISFQMNLLKVMITIEDSIMELAASQASGGQNVVVICDRGTMDPSACSLNVKCFFIDVDRVDWIHILQQMSMAEAKLRDERYDFVIHMESAANGAEKFYGNETNSVRSENMELAKILDQRILEAWNGHPSLHVIDNSTPFDQKLKKVVETVLLRLGLEDRRGGKFLRKRKFLLKGFPTSWNSEIGFRDFHVEHNYLISTDGSQARIRKRGIGDYYTYTLTIRKNQKDGQTIEVRRTLTPREYEALYSQRDPSRSSIIKTRRVFIWENHYFHIDKFHSPAPGLVLMEGFVDKRKTNDDSWLPSFVKINADVTGMDKYSMYYLSLKETQCM
;
A
#
# COMPACT_ATOMS: atom_id res chain seq x y z
N MET A 1 -1.09 21.35 8.47
CA MET A 1 -1.89 20.51 9.41
C MET A 1 -0.98 19.70 10.32
N LEU A 2 -0.23 18.72 9.82
CA LEU A 2 0.66 17.89 10.65
C LEU A 2 1.70 18.74 11.40
N GLU A 3 2.26 19.76 10.73
CA GLU A 3 3.14 20.74 11.38
C GLU A 3 2.46 21.48 12.54
N ASN A 4 1.20 21.86 12.39
CA ASN A 4 0.41 22.48 13.49
C ASN A 4 0.15 21.50 14.64
N MET A 5 0.26 20.19 14.40
CA MET A 5 0.19 19.14 15.42
C MET A 5 1.58 18.80 16.00
N GLY A 6 2.61 19.57 15.68
CA GLY A 6 3.98 19.38 16.16
C GLY A 6 4.82 18.37 15.38
N TRP A 7 4.32 17.85 14.25
CA TRP A 7 5.08 16.93 13.41
C TRP A 7 6.04 17.69 12.49
N LYS A 8 7.23 17.12 12.26
CA LYS A 8 8.10 17.56 11.17
C LYS A 8 7.63 16.91 9.87
N VAL A 9 7.44 17.71 8.83
CA VAL A 9 7.03 17.23 7.51
C VAL A 9 8.16 17.45 6.51
N TYR A 10 8.62 16.38 5.87
CA TYR A 10 9.46 16.46 4.67
C TYR A 10 8.60 16.17 3.44
N LYS A 11 8.89 16.89 2.35
CA LYS A 11 8.20 16.73 1.07
C LYS A 11 9.24 16.45 0.00
N ILE A 12 9.02 15.38 -0.76
CA ILE A 12 9.83 15.02 -1.91
C ILE A 12 9.00 15.32 -3.15
N SER A 13 9.49 16.24 -3.97
CA SER A 13 8.84 16.61 -5.23
C SER A 13 9.04 15.54 -6.30
N GLU A 14 8.19 15.54 -7.31
CA GLU A 14 8.25 14.61 -8.44
C GLU A 14 9.60 14.67 -9.18
N THR A 15 10.38 13.60 -9.09
CA THR A 15 11.72 13.50 -9.69
C THR A 15 11.71 13.49 -11.22
N SER A 16 10.66 12.95 -11.85
CA SER A 16 10.53 12.95 -13.32
C SER A 16 10.48 14.37 -13.87
N THR A 17 9.74 15.26 -13.21
CA THR A 17 9.66 16.68 -13.57
C THR A 17 11.03 17.36 -13.48
N ILE A 18 11.86 17.02 -12.49
CA ILE A 18 13.24 17.54 -12.36
C ILE A 18 14.10 17.11 -13.57
N LEU A 19 14.08 15.83 -13.93
CA LEU A 19 14.90 15.32 -15.03
C LEU A 19 14.44 15.83 -16.41
N LEU A 20 13.13 15.87 -16.66
CA LEU A 20 12.57 16.34 -17.92
C LEU A 20 12.79 17.84 -18.11
N SER A 21 12.67 18.63 -17.04
CA SER A 21 12.96 20.07 -17.07
C SER A 21 14.45 20.39 -17.29
N SER A 22 15.34 19.40 -17.21
CA SER A 22 16.77 19.56 -17.46
C SER A 22 17.14 19.51 -18.95
N GLY A 23 16.15 19.52 -19.85
CA GLY A 23 16.35 19.49 -21.31
C GLY A 23 16.28 18.10 -21.92
N VAL A 24 15.82 17.09 -21.18
CA VAL A 24 15.62 15.73 -21.72
C VAL A 24 14.31 15.69 -22.50
N GLU A 25 14.41 15.56 -23.82
CA GLU A 25 13.26 15.31 -24.69
C GLU A 25 13.08 13.80 -24.91
N PHE A 26 12.22 13.18 -24.09
CA PHE A 26 12.04 11.73 -24.05
C PHE A 26 11.65 11.13 -25.41
N SER A 27 10.88 11.85 -26.21
CA SER A 27 10.42 11.43 -27.55
C SER A 27 11.51 11.26 -28.58
N THR A 28 12.67 11.88 -28.36
CA THR A 28 13.82 11.74 -29.26
C THR A 28 14.72 10.57 -28.90
N LEU A 29 14.46 9.89 -27.77
CA LEU A 29 15.29 8.82 -27.26
C LEU A 29 14.99 7.48 -27.96
N THR A 30 16.05 6.74 -28.28
CA THR A 30 15.94 5.33 -28.70
C THR A 30 15.49 4.44 -27.54
N LYS A 31 15.03 3.21 -27.82
CA LYS A 31 14.60 2.27 -26.77
C LYS A 31 15.66 2.07 -25.67
N ASP A 32 16.92 1.89 -26.03
CA ASP A 32 18.01 1.73 -25.06
C ASP A 32 18.24 2.99 -24.21
N GLN A 33 18.12 4.17 -24.83
CA GLN A 33 18.21 5.44 -24.12
C GLN A 33 17.01 5.66 -23.18
N GLN A 34 15.83 5.19 -23.55
CA GLN A 34 14.64 5.21 -22.69
C GLN A 34 14.81 4.31 -21.47
N ILE A 35 15.34 3.09 -21.65
CA ILE A 35 15.68 2.18 -20.54
C ILE A 35 16.72 2.84 -19.62
N SER A 36 17.78 3.43 -20.19
CA SER A 36 18.80 4.16 -19.43
C SER A 36 18.20 5.35 -18.67
N PHE A 37 17.28 6.09 -19.28
CA PHE A 37 16.56 7.17 -18.61
C PHE A 37 15.75 6.65 -17.42
N GLN A 38 15.01 5.54 -17.57
CA GLN A 38 14.26 4.94 -16.46
C GLN A 38 15.16 4.48 -15.32
N MET A 39 16.31 3.86 -15.63
CA MET A 39 17.30 3.49 -14.60
C MET A 39 17.81 4.72 -13.85
N ASN A 40 18.13 5.81 -14.56
CA ASN A 40 18.60 7.04 -13.93
C ASN A 40 17.50 7.73 -13.12
N LEU A 41 16.26 7.75 -13.62
CA LEU A 41 15.10 8.23 -12.87
C LEU A 41 14.94 7.46 -11.55
N LEU A 42 14.94 6.13 -11.60
CA LEU A 42 14.81 5.30 -10.41
C LEU A 42 15.97 5.51 -9.42
N LYS A 43 17.21 5.64 -9.92
CA LYS A 43 18.39 5.96 -9.08
C LYS A 43 18.20 7.30 -8.37
N VAL A 44 17.84 8.35 -9.10
CA VAL A 44 17.66 9.69 -8.51
C VAL A 44 16.50 9.70 -7.50
N MET A 45 15.38 9.03 -7.81
CA MET A 45 14.27 8.87 -6.85
C MET A 45 14.76 8.24 -5.55
N ILE A 46 15.47 7.11 -5.64
CA ILE A 46 16.00 6.40 -4.46
C ILE A 46 17.00 7.27 -3.69
N THR A 47 17.93 7.95 -4.37
CA THR A 47 18.94 8.80 -3.73
C THR A 47 18.31 9.97 -2.99
N ILE A 48 17.33 10.65 -3.59
CA ILE A 48 16.62 11.76 -2.95
C ILE A 48 15.83 11.25 -1.75
N GLU A 49 15.10 10.15 -1.90
CA GLU A 49 14.36 9.52 -0.81
C GLU A 49 15.27 9.12 0.36
N ASP A 50 16.37 8.42 0.09
CA ASP A 50 17.30 7.96 1.13
C ASP A 50 17.93 9.14 1.88
N SER A 51 18.31 10.20 1.16
CA SER A 51 18.88 11.42 1.77
C SER A 51 17.88 12.12 2.70
N ILE A 52 16.61 12.23 2.27
CA ILE A 52 15.57 12.85 3.09
C ILE A 52 15.19 11.95 4.28
N MET A 53 15.19 10.62 4.08
CA MET A 53 14.96 9.66 5.16
C MET A 53 16.05 9.71 6.23
N GLU A 54 17.33 9.91 5.86
CA GLU A 54 18.42 10.10 6.82
C GLU A 54 18.22 11.36 7.67
N LEU A 55 17.87 12.49 7.03
CA LEU A 55 17.53 13.74 7.73
C LEU A 55 16.32 13.56 8.65
N ALA A 56 15.28 12.87 8.18
CA ALA A 56 14.09 12.56 8.95
C ALA A 56 14.41 11.68 10.17
N ALA A 57 15.26 10.67 10.00
CA ALA A 57 15.69 9.78 11.07
C ALA A 57 16.49 10.51 12.16
N SER A 58 17.33 11.48 11.77
CA SER A 58 18.05 12.35 12.72
C SER A 58 17.07 13.15 13.60
N GLN A 59 16.05 13.77 13.01
CA GLN A 59 15.02 14.50 13.77
C GLN A 59 14.17 13.58 14.64
N ALA A 60 13.80 12.40 14.11
CA ALA A 60 13.03 11.40 14.85
C ALA A 60 13.78 10.89 16.08
N SER A 61 15.11 10.74 15.99
CA SER A 61 15.96 10.35 17.11
C SER A 61 15.99 11.38 18.24
N GLY A 62 15.68 12.65 17.94
CA GLY A 62 15.47 13.71 18.92
C GLY A 62 14.10 13.69 19.62
N GLY A 63 13.26 12.67 19.35
CA GLY A 63 11.93 12.51 19.93
C GLY A 63 10.81 13.27 19.21
N GLN A 64 11.10 13.89 18.06
CA GLN A 64 10.08 14.56 17.25
C GLN A 64 9.36 13.57 16.34
N ASN A 65 8.03 13.69 16.21
CA ASN A 65 7.29 12.91 15.21
C ASN A 65 7.60 13.45 13.80
N VAL A 66 7.96 12.57 12.87
CA VAL A 66 8.34 12.95 11.50
C VAL A 66 7.50 12.19 10.50
N VAL A 67 7.11 12.86 9.42
CA VAL A 67 6.50 12.25 8.24
C VAL A 67 7.23 12.71 6.98
N VAL A 68 7.43 11.79 6.05
CA VAL A 68 7.95 12.08 4.71
C VAL A 68 6.83 11.82 3.72
N ILE A 69 6.54 12.78 2.86
CA ILE A 69 5.52 12.70 1.82
C ILE A 69 6.22 12.75 0.47
N CYS A 70 6.04 11.72 -0.34
CA CYS A 70 6.60 11.63 -1.69
C CYS A 70 5.51 11.93 -2.73
N ASP A 71 5.81 12.83 -3.65
CA ASP A 71 5.06 13.01 -4.88
C ASP A 71 5.63 12.04 -5.92
N ARG A 72 4.85 11.00 -6.26
CA ARG A 72 5.28 9.75 -6.94
C ARG A 72 6.13 8.81 -6.07
N GLY A 73 6.21 7.54 -6.47
CA GLY A 73 7.08 6.56 -5.85
C GLY A 73 7.76 5.63 -6.85
N THR A 74 8.68 4.81 -6.37
CA THR A 74 9.63 4.00 -7.17
C THR A 74 8.97 2.92 -8.03
N MET A 75 7.68 2.63 -7.84
CA MET A 75 6.91 1.76 -8.73
C MET A 75 6.27 2.49 -9.92
N ASP A 76 6.08 3.82 -9.86
CA ASP A 76 5.49 4.60 -10.95
C ASP A 76 6.26 4.43 -12.29
N PRO A 77 7.61 4.41 -12.32
CA PRO A 77 8.38 4.09 -13.54
C PRO A 77 7.99 2.77 -14.22
N SER A 78 7.52 1.77 -13.46
CA SER A 78 7.10 0.46 -14.00
C SER A 78 5.75 0.50 -14.72
N ALA A 79 4.90 1.48 -14.39
CA ALA A 79 3.56 1.64 -14.96
C ALA A 79 3.55 2.29 -16.34
N CYS A 80 4.60 3.03 -16.66
CA CYS A 80 4.79 3.66 -17.96
C CYS A 80 5.26 2.63 -19.00
N SER A 81 4.52 1.54 -19.15
CA SER A 81 4.94 0.35 -19.89
C SER A 81 3.75 -0.34 -20.55
N LEU A 82 3.91 -0.75 -21.83
CA LEU A 82 3.05 -1.53 -22.73
C LEU A 82 2.29 -0.73 -23.81
N ASN A 83 2.73 -0.79 -25.07
CA ASN A 83 1.90 -0.80 -26.29
C ASN A 83 0.75 0.23 -26.40
N VAL A 84 0.95 1.41 -25.84
CA VAL A 84 0.20 2.61 -26.20
C VAL A 84 1.27 3.63 -26.51
N LYS A 85 1.13 4.35 -27.63
CA LYS A 85 1.95 5.53 -27.91
C LYS A 85 1.65 6.60 -26.86
N CYS A 86 2.14 6.39 -25.64
CA CYS A 86 2.45 7.45 -24.71
C CYS A 86 3.78 8.04 -25.18
N PHE A 87 3.89 9.36 -25.27
CA PHE A 87 5.20 10.03 -25.30
C PHE A 87 6.00 9.81 -24.00
N PHE A 88 5.43 9.07 -23.04
CA PHE A 88 6.06 8.52 -21.85
C PHE A 88 6.07 6.98 -21.92
N ILE A 89 7.11 6.45 -22.58
CA ILE A 89 7.77 5.17 -22.30
C ILE A 89 7.10 3.88 -22.84
N ASP A 90 7.90 3.10 -23.59
CA ASP A 90 7.65 1.72 -24.00
C ASP A 90 8.60 0.80 -23.21
N VAL A 91 8.20 0.34 -22.02
CA VAL A 91 9.07 -0.50 -21.18
C VAL A 91 8.66 -1.97 -21.05
N ASP A 92 7.57 -2.50 -21.61
CA ASP A 92 7.07 -3.86 -21.31
C ASP A 92 7.22 -4.33 -19.80
N ARG A 93 6.71 -5.50 -19.42
CA ARG A 93 7.10 -6.10 -18.14
C ARG A 93 8.54 -6.61 -18.19
N VAL A 94 9.00 -6.94 -19.39
CA VAL A 94 10.34 -7.47 -19.66
C VAL A 94 11.42 -6.43 -19.41
N ASP A 95 11.27 -5.18 -19.90
CA ASP A 95 12.33 -4.18 -19.69
C ASP A 95 12.34 -3.68 -18.23
N TRP A 96 11.20 -3.67 -17.52
CA TRP A 96 11.18 -3.43 -16.07
C TRP A 96 11.97 -4.49 -15.30
N ILE A 97 11.78 -5.78 -15.61
CA ILE A 97 12.56 -6.86 -14.99
C ILE A 97 14.05 -6.70 -15.34
N HIS A 98 14.38 -6.32 -16.57
CA HIS A 98 15.75 -6.06 -16.99
C HIS A 98 16.40 -4.91 -16.19
N ILE A 99 15.68 -3.78 -16.01
CA ILE A 99 16.11 -2.64 -15.19
C ILE A 99 16.41 -3.08 -13.76
N LEU A 100 15.49 -3.85 -13.14
CA LEU A 100 15.67 -4.35 -11.78
C LEU A 100 16.87 -5.28 -11.65
N GLN A 101 17.09 -6.16 -12.61
CA GLN A 101 18.26 -7.05 -12.65
C GLN A 101 19.56 -6.26 -12.76
N GLN A 102 19.64 -5.28 -13.68
CA GLN A 102 20.81 -4.42 -13.83
C GLN A 102 21.09 -3.58 -12.59
N MET A 103 20.06 -3.16 -11.86
CA MET A 103 20.19 -2.42 -10.62
C MET A 103 20.37 -3.31 -9.38
N SER A 104 20.35 -4.64 -9.54
CA SER A 104 20.38 -5.61 -8.43
C SER A 104 19.28 -5.35 -7.37
N MET A 105 18.11 -4.95 -7.83
CA MET A 105 16.96 -4.62 -6.99
C MET A 105 15.86 -5.67 -7.11
N ALA A 106 15.11 -5.85 -6.02
CA ALA A 106 13.91 -6.67 -6.01
C ALA A 106 12.67 -5.75 -6.01
N GLU A 107 11.70 -6.03 -6.88
CA GLU A 107 10.43 -5.28 -6.93
C GLU A 107 9.76 -5.20 -5.55
N ALA A 108 9.79 -6.29 -4.79
CA ALA A 108 9.22 -6.34 -3.44
C ALA A 108 9.87 -5.34 -2.48
N LYS A 109 11.17 -5.03 -2.64
CA LYS A 109 11.82 -4.01 -1.81
C LYS A 109 11.31 -2.61 -2.16
N LEU A 110 11.25 -2.29 -3.46
CA LEU A 110 10.77 -0.99 -3.94
C LEU A 110 9.32 -0.76 -3.55
N ARG A 111 8.46 -1.77 -3.77
CA ARG A 111 7.04 -1.69 -3.44
C ARG A 111 6.81 -1.74 -1.93
N ASP A 112 7.26 -2.79 -1.24
CA ASP A 112 6.75 -3.15 0.09
C ASP A 112 7.56 -2.59 1.26
N GLU A 113 8.86 -2.30 1.08
CA GLU A 113 9.76 -1.89 2.18
C GLU A 113 10.02 -0.37 2.22
N ARG A 114 9.97 0.32 1.08
CA ARG A 114 10.28 1.76 0.99
C ARG A 114 9.16 2.66 1.48
N TYR A 115 7.90 2.23 1.37
CA TYR A 115 6.75 3.05 1.73
C TYR A 115 5.93 2.39 2.84
N ASP A 116 5.70 3.12 3.94
CA ASP A 116 4.78 2.66 4.99
C ASP A 116 3.33 2.59 4.51
N PHE A 117 3.02 3.38 3.49
CA PHE A 117 1.68 3.60 2.98
C PHE A 117 1.69 4.30 1.60
N VAL A 118 0.78 3.89 0.70
CA VAL A 118 0.61 4.45 -0.65
C VAL A 118 -0.84 4.88 -0.86
N ILE A 119 -1.04 6.11 -1.33
CA ILE A 119 -2.35 6.64 -1.77
C ILE A 119 -2.32 6.81 -3.28
N HIS A 120 -3.17 6.07 -3.99
CA HIS A 120 -3.48 6.35 -5.39
C HIS A 120 -4.64 7.33 -5.46
N MET A 121 -4.38 8.53 -5.98
CA MET A 121 -5.42 9.50 -6.26
C MET A 121 -5.80 9.41 -7.73
N GLU A 122 -7.01 8.96 -8.02
CA GLU A 122 -7.48 8.76 -9.40
C GLU A 122 -7.36 10.05 -10.23
N SER A 123 -6.76 9.97 -11.41
CA SER A 123 -6.58 11.10 -12.31
C SER A 123 -7.91 11.80 -12.60
N ALA A 124 -7.90 13.14 -12.68
CA ALA A 124 -9.07 13.92 -13.08
C ALA A 124 -9.57 13.53 -14.48
N ALA A 125 -8.70 12.91 -15.30
CA ALA A 125 -9.10 12.34 -16.58
C ALA A 125 -10.24 11.32 -16.42
N ASN A 126 -10.38 10.63 -15.28
CA ASN A 126 -11.44 9.65 -15.04
C ASN A 126 -12.55 10.21 -14.12
N GLY A 127 -13.71 10.56 -14.68
CA GLY A 127 -14.89 10.99 -13.91
C GLY A 127 -14.86 12.43 -13.40
N ALA A 128 -13.82 13.21 -13.74
CA ALA A 128 -13.71 14.63 -13.43
C ALA A 128 -13.12 15.42 -14.62
N GLU A 129 -13.43 14.99 -15.86
CA GLU A 129 -12.78 15.38 -17.12
C GLU A 129 -12.72 16.91 -17.32
N LYS A 130 -13.74 17.63 -16.84
CA LYS A 130 -13.83 19.10 -16.90
C LYS A 130 -12.68 19.84 -16.17
N PHE A 131 -11.94 19.14 -15.31
CA PHE A 131 -10.80 19.67 -14.57
C PHE A 131 -9.45 19.11 -15.08
N TYR A 132 -9.46 18.32 -16.16
CA TYR A 132 -8.26 17.74 -16.75
C TYR A 132 -7.70 18.66 -17.84
N GLY A 133 -6.46 19.15 -17.69
CA GLY A 133 -5.82 20.05 -18.66
C GLY A 133 -4.41 20.52 -18.27
N ASN A 134 -3.75 21.21 -19.20
CA ASN A 134 -2.33 21.58 -19.14
C ASN A 134 -1.99 22.74 -18.18
N GLU A 135 -3.00 23.40 -17.59
CA GLU A 135 -2.76 24.54 -16.69
C GLU A 135 -2.03 24.15 -15.39
N THR A 136 -1.94 22.85 -15.07
CA THR A 136 -1.33 22.37 -13.82
C THR A 136 0.05 21.73 -13.95
N ASN A 137 0.51 21.38 -15.16
CA ASN A 137 1.86 20.84 -15.37
C ASN A 137 2.29 20.98 -16.83
N SER A 138 3.26 21.86 -17.11
CA SER A 138 3.76 22.16 -18.46
C SER A 138 4.53 21.01 -19.12
N VAL A 139 4.85 19.95 -18.36
CA VAL A 139 5.54 18.75 -18.85
C VAL A 139 4.56 17.65 -19.28
N ARG A 140 3.25 17.80 -18.99
CA ARG A 140 2.23 16.82 -19.43
C ARG A 140 1.97 16.95 -20.92
N SER A 141 1.99 15.81 -21.61
CA SER A 141 1.80 15.71 -23.07
C SER A 141 0.75 14.67 -23.45
N GLU A 142 0.25 13.89 -22.48
CA GLU A 142 -0.75 12.87 -22.69
C GLU A 142 -2.16 13.45 -22.91
N ASN A 143 -2.93 12.83 -23.80
CA ASN A 143 -4.34 13.14 -23.96
C ASN A 143 -5.18 12.46 -22.86
N MET A 144 -6.46 12.80 -22.78
CA MET A 144 -7.36 12.32 -21.72
C MET A 144 -7.50 10.78 -21.69
N GLU A 145 -7.60 10.12 -22.84
CA GLU A 145 -7.70 8.66 -22.93
C GLU A 145 -6.43 7.99 -22.44
N LEU A 146 -5.28 8.51 -22.87
CA LEU A 146 -3.97 8.06 -22.46
C LEU A 146 -3.75 8.22 -20.95
N ALA A 147 -4.24 9.33 -20.39
CA ALA A 147 -4.18 9.59 -18.97
C ALA A 147 -5.01 8.62 -18.14
N LYS A 148 -6.18 8.17 -18.65
CA LYS A 148 -6.98 7.10 -18.01
C LYS A 148 -6.22 5.79 -17.99
N ILE A 149 -5.62 5.40 -19.11
CA ILE A 149 -4.83 4.16 -19.23
C ILE A 149 -3.63 4.21 -18.28
N LEU A 150 -2.91 5.33 -18.24
CA LEU A 150 -1.75 5.50 -17.39
C LEU A 150 -2.11 5.45 -15.90
N ASP A 151 -3.22 6.09 -15.50
CA ASP A 151 -3.73 6.04 -14.12
C ASP A 151 -3.97 4.59 -13.67
N GLN A 152 -4.66 3.80 -14.49
CA GLN A 152 -4.94 2.40 -14.21
C GLN A 152 -3.65 1.56 -14.10
N ARG A 153 -2.66 1.84 -14.94
CA ARG A 153 -1.37 1.13 -14.89
C ARG A 153 -0.56 1.46 -13.66
N ILE A 154 -0.55 2.73 -13.24
CA ILE A 154 0.11 3.14 -11.99
C ILE A 154 -0.53 2.41 -10.82
N LEU A 155 -1.86 2.38 -10.80
CA LEU A 155 -2.61 1.66 -9.80
C LEU A 155 -2.26 0.16 -9.76
N GLU A 156 -2.14 -0.49 -10.93
CA GLU A 156 -1.74 -1.90 -11.03
C GLU A 156 -0.27 -2.16 -10.67
N ALA A 157 0.64 -1.21 -10.93
CA ALA A 157 2.04 -1.31 -10.50
C ALA A 157 2.14 -1.37 -8.96
N TRP A 158 1.27 -0.64 -8.28
CA TRP A 158 1.16 -0.65 -6.81
C TRP A 158 0.32 -1.82 -6.26
N ASN A 159 -0.40 -2.56 -7.12
CA ASN A 159 -1.14 -3.75 -6.71
C ASN A 159 -0.16 -4.77 -6.09
N GLY A 160 -0.42 -5.16 -4.85
CA GLY A 160 0.55 -5.91 -4.05
C GLY A 160 1.13 -5.16 -2.87
N HIS A 161 1.04 -3.82 -2.82
CA HIS A 161 1.54 -3.10 -1.65
C HIS A 161 0.73 -3.47 -0.38
N PRO A 162 1.34 -3.71 0.80
CA PRO A 162 0.60 -4.09 2.02
C PRO A 162 -0.40 -3.04 2.51
N SER A 163 -0.25 -1.79 2.10
CA SER A 163 -1.08 -0.66 2.50
C SER A 163 -1.28 0.27 1.30
N LEU A 164 -2.07 -0.15 0.32
CA LEU A 164 -2.52 0.70 -0.79
C LEU A 164 -3.93 1.19 -0.49
N HIS A 165 -4.21 2.47 -0.71
CA HIS A 165 -5.57 3.02 -0.67
C HIS A 165 -5.81 3.82 -1.95
N VAL A 166 -7.02 3.68 -2.49
CA VAL A 166 -7.43 4.32 -3.72
C VAL A 166 -8.49 5.36 -3.40
N ILE A 167 -8.34 6.57 -3.94
CA ILE A 167 -9.27 7.67 -3.75
C ILE A 167 -9.77 8.12 -5.13
N ASP A 168 -11.02 7.72 -5.41
CA ASP A 168 -11.74 8.01 -6.65
C ASP A 168 -12.20 9.47 -6.78
N ASN A 169 -12.77 9.81 -7.94
CA ASN A 169 -13.41 11.08 -8.23
C ASN A 169 -14.92 11.11 -7.92
N SER A 170 -15.44 10.18 -7.11
CA SER A 170 -16.88 10.11 -6.77
C SER A 170 -17.39 11.30 -5.95
N THR A 171 -16.50 12.13 -5.43
CA THR A 171 -16.81 13.29 -4.60
C THR A 171 -16.05 14.53 -5.08
N PRO A 172 -16.57 15.76 -4.83
CA PRO A 172 -15.86 16.99 -5.17
C PRO A 172 -14.42 17.05 -4.63
N PHE A 173 -13.56 17.82 -5.28
CA PHE A 173 -12.12 17.86 -4.99
C PHE A 173 -11.79 18.12 -3.51
N ASP A 174 -12.47 19.08 -2.86
CA ASP A 174 -12.26 19.35 -1.43
C ASP A 174 -12.56 18.14 -0.54
N GLN A 175 -13.57 17.35 -0.89
CA GLN A 175 -13.89 16.11 -0.19
C GLN A 175 -12.86 15.01 -0.49
N LYS A 176 -12.36 14.96 -1.72
CA LYS A 176 -11.25 14.08 -2.11
C LYS A 176 -10.01 14.35 -1.25
N LEU A 177 -9.65 15.62 -1.08
CA LEU A 177 -8.55 16.03 -0.19
C LEU A 177 -8.81 15.67 1.27
N LYS A 178 -10.03 15.83 1.77
CA LYS A 178 -10.39 15.38 3.13
C LYS A 178 -10.22 13.87 3.31
N LYS A 179 -10.61 13.05 2.32
CA LYS A 179 -10.37 11.60 2.33
C LYS A 179 -8.87 11.28 2.37
N VAL A 180 -8.03 11.95 1.58
CA VAL A 180 -6.56 11.80 1.62
C VAL A 180 -6.05 12.02 3.03
N VAL A 181 -6.42 13.16 3.63
CA VAL A 181 -5.96 13.54 4.95
C VAL A 181 -6.44 12.56 6.02
N GLU A 182 -7.70 12.12 5.99
CA GLU A 182 -8.19 11.10 6.92
C GLU A 182 -7.45 9.78 6.76
N THR A 183 -7.13 9.39 5.52
CA THR A 183 -6.38 8.15 5.27
C THR A 183 -4.99 8.21 5.90
N VAL A 184 -4.30 9.35 5.76
CA VAL A 184 -3.00 9.58 6.40
C VAL A 184 -3.13 9.55 7.92
N LEU A 185 -4.10 10.28 8.50
CA LEU A 185 -4.31 10.32 9.95
C LEU A 185 -4.62 8.94 10.53
N LEU A 186 -5.52 8.18 9.89
CA LEU A 186 -5.86 6.81 10.27
C LEU A 186 -4.63 5.91 10.22
N ARG A 187 -3.76 6.08 9.22
CA ARG A 187 -2.52 5.32 9.10
C ARG A 187 -1.51 5.67 10.20
N LEU A 188 -1.43 6.93 10.60
CA LEU A 188 -0.58 7.42 11.69
C LEU A 188 -1.14 7.10 13.09
N GLY A 189 -2.33 6.49 13.19
CA GLY A 189 -3.00 6.24 14.47
C GLY A 189 -3.52 7.51 15.14
N LEU A 190 -3.69 8.59 14.38
CA LEU A 190 -4.20 9.87 14.84
C LEU A 190 -5.71 9.96 14.59
N GLU A 191 -6.45 10.45 15.57
CA GLU A 191 -7.88 10.74 15.37
C GLU A 191 -8.06 11.99 14.51
N ASP A 192 -8.93 11.92 13.50
CA ASP A 192 -9.36 13.13 12.80
C ASP A 192 -10.38 13.91 13.65
N ARG A 193 -9.86 14.83 14.46
CA ARG A 193 -10.66 15.72 15.32
C ARG A 193 -11.52 16.72 14.53
N ARG A 194 -11.38 16.78 13.19
CA ARG A 194 -12.15 17.68 12.31
C ARG A 194 -13.40 17.02 11.72
N GLY A 195 -13.80 15.86 12.25
CA GLY A 195 -15.03 15.18 11.84
C GLY A 195 -14.91 14.29 10.60
N GLY A 196 -13.70 14.04 10.09
CA GLY A 196 -13.45 13.02 9.08
C GLY A 196 -13.69 11.64 9.68
N LYS A 197 -14.86 11.09 9.35
CA LYS A 197 -15.23 9.70 9.60
C LYS A 197 -15.55 9.05 8.26
N PHE A 198 -14.90 9.45 7.17
CA PHE A 198 -15.16 8.94 5.84
C PHE A 198 -14.67 7.51 5.66
N LEU A 199 -13.63 7.01 6.32
CA LEU A 199 -13.14 5.65 6.05
C LEU A 199 -13.48 4.65 7.15
N ARG A 200 -13.95 3.45 6.75
CA ARG A 200 -14.16 2.30 7.64
C ARG A 200 -13.57 1.05 7.02
N LYS A 201 -12.74 0.35 7.78
CA LYS A 201 -12.34 -1.01 7.43
C LYS A 201 -13.51 -1.95 7.67
N ARG A 202 -13.90 -2.72 6.64
CA ARG A 202 -14.87 -3.82 6.75
C ARG A 202 -14.18 -5.16 6.58
N LYS A 203 -14.74 -6.18 7.21
CA LYS A 203 -14.26 -7.56 7.19
C LYS A 203 -15.43 -8.51 6.95
N PHE A 204 -15.27 -9.41 5.99
CA PHE A 204 -16.30 -10.34 5.56
C PHE A 204 -15.82 -11.78 5.68
N LEU A 205 -16.69 -12.66 6.16
CA LEU A 205 -16.50 -14.10 6.07
C LEU A 205 -16.95 -14.57 4.68
N LEU A 206 -16.08 -15.30 3.98
CA LEU A 206 -16.41 -15.85 2.66
C LEU A 206 -16.86 -17.32 2.78
N LYS A 207 -17.68 -17.77 1.82
CA LYS A 207 -18.08 -19.20 1.72
C LYS A 207 -16.92 -20.12 1.34
N GLY A 208 -15.87 -19.56 0.76
CA GLY A 208 -14.68 -20.29 0.35
C GLY A 208 -13.70 -19.36 -0.36
N PHE A 209 -12.48 -19.85 -0.58
CA PHE A 209 -11.49 -19.12 -1.36
C PHE A 209 -11.92 -19.15 -2.84
N PRO A 210 -11.97 -18.01 -3.55
CA PRO A 210 -12.44 -17.97 -4.93
C PRO A 210 -11.67 -18.94 -5.83
N THR A 211 -12.37 -19.94 -6.38
CA THR A 211 -11.81 -20.91 -7.35
C THR A 211 -12.05 -20.48 -8.78
N SER A 212 -13.18 -19.82 -9.07
CA SER A 212 -13.44 -19.08 -10.31
C SER A 212 -13.04 -17.62 -10.12
N TRP A 213 -12.24 -17.07 -11.02
CA TRP A 213 -11.79 -15.69 -10.98
C TRP A 213 -12.09 -14.99 -12.31
N ASN A 214 -12.48 -13.71 -12.25
CA ASN A 214 -12.66 -12.91 -13.46
C ASN A 214 -11.29 -12.63 -14.08
N SER A 215 -11.04 -13.10 -15.31
CA SER A 215 -9.77 -12.95 -16.02
C SER A 215 -9.37 -11.49 -16.28
N GLU A 216 -10.32 -10.56 -16.27
CA GLU A 216 -10.07 -9.13 -16.45
C GLU A 216 -9.50 -8.46 -15.19
N ILE A 217 -9.61 -9.11 -14.03
CA ILE A 217 -9.19 -8.56 -12.75
C ILE A 217 -7.84 -9.16 -12.35
N GLY A 218 -6.79 -8.34 -12.40
CA GLY A 218 -5.49 -8.70 -11.87
C GLY A 218 -5.53 -8.98 -10.37
N PHE A 219 -4.79 -10.00 -9.94
CA PHE A 219 -4.57 -10.28 -8.52
C PHE A 219 -3.14 -10.73 -8.26
N ARG A 220 -2.69 -10.60 -7.01
CA ARG A 220 -1.41 -11.14 -6.55
C ARG A 220 -1.59 -11.95 -5.27
N ASP A 221 -0.98 -13.13 -5.24
CA ASP A 221 -0.99 -14.02 -4.08
C ASP A 221 0.33 -13.93 -3.31
N PHE A 222 0.23 -13.84 -1.99
CA PHE A 222 1.37 -13.76 -1.09
C PHE A 222 1.27 -14.85 -0.02
N HIS A 223 2.41 -15.45 0.30
CA HIS A 223 2.54 -16.21 1.54
C HIS A 223 2.72 -15.22 2.70
N VAL A 224 1.90 -15.36 3.74
CA VAL A 224 1.95 -14.48 4.91
C VAL A 224 1.94 -15.31 6.18
N GLU A 225 2.95 -15.08 7.00
CA GLU A 225 3.10 -15.68 8.32
C GLU A 225 3.12 -14.57 9.38
N HIS A 226 2.39 -14.77 10.47
CA HIS A 226 2.41 -13.88 11.62
C HIS A 226 2.68 -14.65 12.90
N ASN A 227 3.53 -14.07 13.75
CA ASN A 227 3.88 -14.60 15.06
C ASN A 227 3.76 -13.50 16.10
N TYR A 228 2.96 -13.74 17.14
CA TYR A 228 2.88 -12.82 18.28
C TYR A 228 4.04 -13.07 19.23
N LEU A 229 4.58 -11.99 19.77
CA LEU A 229 5.67 -12.02 20.74
C LEU A 229 5.12 -11.89 22.16
N ILE A 230 5.89 -12.38 23.13
CA ILE A 230 5.61 -12.13 24.55
C ILE A 230 5.66 -10.63 24.81
N SER A 231 4.70 -10.13 25.57
CA SER A 231 4.63 -8.72 25.97
C SER A 231 4.24 -8.61 27.43
N THR A 232 4.98 -7.81 28.20
CA THR A 232 4.81 -7.66 29.65
C THR A 232 4.07 -6.37 30.04
N ASP A 233 3.93 -5.41 29.12
CA ASP A 233 3.33 -4.10 29.38
C ASP A 233 1.88 -4.00 28.86
N GLY A 234 1.26 -5.13 28.51
CA GLY A 234 -0.07 -5.19 27.91
C GLY A 234 -0.12 -4.78 26.43
N SER A 235 1.01 -4.44 25.82
CA SER A 235 1.08 -4.19 24.38
C SER A 235 0.94 -5.47 23.56
N GLN A 236 0.50 -5.36 22.31
CA GLN A 236 0.48 -6.49 21.38
C GLN A 236 1.63 -6.33 20.38
N ALA A 237 2.66 -7.15 20.53
CA ALA A 237 3.79 -7.21 19.60
C ALA A 237 3.66 -8.40 18.65
N ARG A 238 3.94 -8.17 17.37
CA ARG A 238 3.85 -9.20 16.32
C ARG A 238 4.89 -8.99 15.25
N ILE A 239 5.56 -10.05 14.87
CA ILE A 239 6.36 -10.09 13.64
C ILE A 239 5.56 -10.71 12.50
N ARG A 240 5.83 -10.25 11.28
CA ARG A 240 5.22 -10.73 10.06
C ARG A 240 6.32 -11.02 9.05
N LYS A 241 6.25 -12.20 8.43
CA LYS A 241 6.98 -12.57 7.21
C LYS A 241 5.97 -12.59 6.07
N ARG A 242 6.26 -11.87 4.98
CA ARG A 242 5.38 -11.79 3.81
C ARG A 242 6.20 -11.86 2.53
N GLY A 243 5.82 -12.71 1.60
CA GLY A 243 6.59 -12.89 0.37
C GLY A 243 5.84 -13.55 -0.77
N ILE A 244 6.49 -13.54 -1.93
CA ILE A 244 6.09 -14.25 -3.15
C ILE A 244 7.36 -14.88 -3.76
N GLY A 245 7.29 -16.16 -4.13
CA GLY A 245 8.48 -16.92 -4.53
C GLY A 245 9.54 -16.91 -3.42
N ASP A 246 10.77 -16.55 -3.78
CA ASP A 246 11.92 -16.54 -2.87
C ASP A 246 12.12 -15.21 -2.13
N TYR A 247 11.33 -14.18 -2.44
CA TYR A 247 11.46 -12.86 -1.82
C TYR A 247 10.50 -12.67 -0.66
N TYR A 248 11.05 -12.35 0.51
CA TYR A 248 10.31 -12.08 1.74
C TYR A 248 10.70 -10.75 2.36
N THR A 249 9.69 -10.05 2.86
CA THR A 249 9.79 -8.84 3.67
C THR A 249 9.39 -9.17 5.11
N TYR A 250 10.00 -8.48 6.07
CA TYR A 250 9.81 -8.75 7.49
C TYR A 250 9.45 -7.46 8.22
N THR A 251 8.41 -7.50 9.05
CA THR A 251 7.95 -6.32 9.79
C THR A 251 7.60 -6.65 11.22
N LEU A 252 8.06 -5.86 12.17
CA LEU A 252 7.58 -5.81 13.54
C LEU A 252 6.44 -4.78 13.64
N THR A 253 5.37 -5.14 14.34
CA THR A 253 4.28 -4.24 14.68
C THR A 253 4.02 -4.34 16.17
N ILE A 254 4.05 -3.21 16.86
CA ILE A 254 3.73 -3.09 18.29
C ILE A 254 2.51 -2.18 18.41
N ARG A 255 1.44 -2.71 18.99
CA ARG A 255 0.21 -1.98 19.25
C ARG A 255 0.08 -1.72 20.75
N LYS A 256 0.05 -0.46 21.16
CA LYS A 256 -0.17 -0.02 22.55
C LYS A 256 -1.50 0.70 22.67
N ASN A 257 -2.38 0.20 23.54
CA ASN A 257 -3.61 0.91 23.90
C ASN A 257 -3.25 1.93 25.00
N GLN A 258 -3.51 3.20 24.76
CA GLN A 258 -3.36 4.25 25.77
C GLN A 258 -4.63 4.39 26.63
N LYS A 259 -4.48 5.02 27.80
CA LYS A 259 -5.55 5.23 28.78
C LYS A 259 -6.73 6.05 28.21
N ASP A 260 -6.49 6.91 27.22
CA ASP A 260 -7.50 7.78 26.61
C ASP A 260 -8.26 7.10 25.44
N GLY A 261 -8.17 5.78 25.30
CA GLY A 261 -8.81 5.03 24.20
C GLY A 261 -8.07 5.09 22.86
N GLN A 262 -7.01 5.90 22.76
CA GLN A 262 -6.15 5.95 21.58
C GLN A 262 -5.28 4.69 21.47
N THR A 263 -5.13 4.18 20.27
CA THR A 263 -4.21 3.07 19.97
C THR A 263 -3.03 3.61 19.18
N ILE A 264 -1.81 3.42 19.70
CA ILE A 264 -0.58 3.69 18.95
C ILE A 264 -0.10 2.38 18.32
N GLU A 265 0.06 2.37 17.00
CA GLU A 265 0.70 1.28 16.26
C GLU A 265 2.08 1.75 15.78
N VAL A 266 3.14 1.13 16.29
CA VAL A 266 4.51 1.34 15.80
C VAL A 266 4.86 0.18 14.87
N ARG A 267 5.33 0.51 13.66
CA ARG A 267 5.79 -0.48 12.68
C ARG A 267 7.25 -0.24 12.35
N ARG A 268 8.01 -1.33 12.21
CA ARG A 268 9.43 -1.30 11.83
C ARG A 268 9.73 -2.43 10.85
N THR A 269 10.43 -2.12 9.77
CA THR A 269 10.99 -3.15 8.87
C THR A 269 12.14 -3.87 9.59
N LEU A 270 12.24 -5.19 9.40
CA LEU A 270 13.25 -6.03 10.03
C LEU A 270 14.17 -6.61 8.97
N THR A 271 15.44 -6.77 9.34
CA THR A 271 16.34 -7.67 8.61
C THR A 271 15.94 -9.14 8.85
N PRO A 272 16.34 -10.08 7.96
CA PRO A 272 16.11 -11.51 8.19
C PRO A 272 16.67 -12.00 9.53
N ARG A 273 17.85 -11.51 9.94
CA ARG A 273 18.49 -11.89 11.20
C ARG A 273 17.68 -11.41 12.42
N GLU A 274 17.19 -10.17 12.39
CA GLU A 274 16.32 -9.65 13.46
C GLU A 274 15.00 -10.43 13.54
N TYR A 275 14.43 -10.82 12.39
CA TYR A 275 13.23 -11.63 12.35
C TYR A 275 13.44 -12.99 13.05
N GLU A 276 14.50 -13.72 12.73
CA GLU A 276 14.79 -15.03 13.35
C GLU A 276 15.05 -14.92 14.86
N ALA A 277 15.76 -13.86 15.29
CA ALA A 277 15.99 -13.58 16.69
C ALA A 277 14.68 -13.31 17.46
N LEU A 278 13.77 -12.53 16.89
CA LEU A 278 12.44 -12.26 17.47
C LEU A 278 11.51 -13.48 17.37
N TYR A 279 11.62 -14.27 16.32
CA TYR A 279 10.81 -15.49 16.13
C TYR A 279 11.07 -16.50 17.24
N SER A 280 12.31 -16.57 17.74
CA SER A 280 12.68 -17.40 18.88
C SER A 280 12.01 -16.96 20.20
N GLN A 281 11.49 -15.73 20.26
CA GLN A 281 10.80 -15.13 21.42
C GLN A 281 9.27 -15.08 21.24
N ARG A 282 8.74 -15.86 20.29
CA ARG A 282 7.29 -15.97 20.07
C ARG A 282 6.57 -16.43 21.33
N ASP A 283 5.37 -15.90 21.54
CA ASP A 283 4.49 -16.26 22.64
C ASP A 283 4.08 -17.74 22.54
N PRO A 284 4.47 -18.61 23.49
CA PRO A 284 4.19 -20.03 23.43
C PRO A 284 2.70 -20.35 23.58
N SER A 285 1.89 -19.44 24.14
CA SER A 285 0.43 -19.58 24.25
C SER A 285 -0.30 -19.37 22.91
N ARG A 286 0.44 -18.94 21.87
CA ARG A 286 -0.10 -18.58 20.56
C ARG A 286 0.50 -19.40 19.44
N SER A 287 -0.34 -19.77 18.47
CA SER A 287 0.05 -20.43 17.23
C SER A 287 0.48 -19.42 16.17
N SER A 288 1.43 -19.82 15.33
CA SER A 288 1.77 -19.10 14.11
C SER A 288 0.57 -19.05 13.17
N ILE A 289 0.22 -17.86 12.69
CA ILE A 289 -0.86 -17.71 11.70
C ILE A 289 -0.25 -17.77 10.32
N ILE A 290 -0.58 -18.80 9.56
CA ILE A 290 -0.09 -19.03 8.20
C ILE A 290 -1.26 -18.90 7.24
N LYS A 291 -1.12 -18.06 6.22
CA LYS A 291 -2.19 -17.79 5.25
C LYS A 291 -1.66 -17.47 3.85
N THR A 292 -2.47 -17.78 2.85
CA THR A 292 -2.32 -17.19 1.52
C THR A 292 -3.17 -15.93 1.46
N ARG A 293 -2.55 -14.79 1.13
CA ARG A 293 -3.24 -13.52 0.92
C ARG A 293 -3.30 -13.19 -0.56
N ARG A 294 -4.51 -13.18 -1.11
CA ARG A 294 -4.80 -12.60 -2.43
C ARG A 294 -5.13 -11.13 -2.29
N VAL A 295 -4.52 -10.28 -3.11
CA VAL A 295 -4.87 -8.87 -3.19
C VAL A 295 -5.28 -8.51 -4.60
N PHE A 296 -6.24 -7.60 -4.73
CA PHE A 296 -6.79 -7.18 -6.01
C PHE A 296 -7.51 -5.84 -5.84
N ILE A 297 -7.83 -5.23 -6.97
CA ILE A 297 -8.53 -3.96 -7.05
C ILE A 297 -9.86 -4.20 -7.77
N TRP A 298 -10.95 -3.68 -7.21
CA TRP A 298 -12.28 -3.75 -7.79
C TRP A 298 -13.00 -2.43 -7.58
N GLU A 299 -13.47 -1.80 -8.65
CA GLU A 299 -14.23 -0.54 -8.59
C GLU A 299 -13.54 0.52 -7.71
N ASN A 300 -12.23 0.72 -7.88
CA ASN A 300 -11.41 1.62 -7.07
C ASN A 300 -11.36 1.30 -5.56
N HIS A 301 -11.59 0.04 -5.18
CA HIS A 301 -11.40 -0.45 -3.81
C HIS A 301 -10.30 -1.52 -3.81
N TYR A 302 -9.35 -1.38 -2.89
CA TYR A 302 -8.30 -2.38 -2.68
C TYR A 302 -8.74 -3.40 -1.63
N PHE A 303 -8.71 -4.68 -2.00
CA PHE A 303 -9.18 -5.78 -1.17
C PHE A 303 -8.06 -6.78 -0.87
N HIS A 304 -8.17 -7.41 0.30
CA HIS A 304 -7.38 -8.58 0.68
C HIS A 304 -8.31 -9.76 0.94
N ILE A 305 -8.06 -10.93 0.34
CA ILE A 305 -8.66 -12.21 0.72
C ILE A 305 -7.60 -13.08 1.36
N ASP A 306 -7.81 -13.43 2.63
CA ASP A 306 -6.94 -14.29 3.42
C ASP A 306 -7.54 -15.71 3.50
N LYS A 307 -6.86 -16.69 2.91
CA LYS A 307 -7.11 -18.12 3.15
C LYS A 307 -6.19 -18.61 4.27
N PHE A 308 -6.76 -18.91 5.43
CA PHE A 308 -6.02 -19.40 6.58
C PHE A 308 -5.69 -20.88 6.40
N HIS A 309 -4.42 -21.23 6.64
CA HIS A 309 -3.90 -22.59 6.66
C HIS A 309 -3.66 -23.08 8.09
N SER A 310 -3.23 -22.17 8.97
CA SER A 310 -3.09 -22.41 10.41
C SER A 310 -3.36 -21.10 11.16
N PRO A 311 -3.99 -21.15 12.35
CA PRO A 311 -4.54 -22.33 13.03
C PRO A 311 -5.98 -22.69 12.63
N ALA A 312 -6.61 -21.90 11.75
CA ALA A 312 -8.00 -22.10 11.33
C ALA A 312 -8.06 -22.54 9.84
N PRO A 313 -7.67 -23.78 9.49
CA PRO A 313 -7.70 -24.25 8.12
C PRO A 313 -9.11 -24.16 7.53
N GLY A 314 -9.22 -23.56 6.34
CA GLY A 314 -10.50 -23.39 5.64
C GLY A 314 -11.23 -22.09 5.97
N LEU A 315 -10.82 -21.34 7.00
CA LEU A 315 -11.32 -19.99 7.23
C LEU A 315 -10.86 -19.06 6.09
N VAL A 316 -11.80 -18.32 5.51
CA VAL A 316 -11.50 -17.33 4.48
C VAL A 316 -12.14 -16.00 4.82
N LEU A 317 -11.32 -14.96 4.93
CA LEU A 317 -11.74 -13.61 5.27
C LEU A 317 -11.38 -12.62 4.17
N MET A 318 -12.30 -11.74 3.82
CA MET A 318 -12.03 -10.60 2.94
C MET A 318 -12.00 -9.30 3.75
N GLU A 319 -11.05 -8.42 3.50
CA GLU A 319 -10.94 -7.09 4.12
C GLU A 319 -10.83 -6.01 3.04
N GLY A 320 -11.46 -4.85 3.28
CA GLY A 320 -11.36 -3.67 2.43
C GLY A 320 -11.71 -2.40 3.21
N PHE A 321 -11.31 -1.23 2.70
CA PHE A 321 -11.69 0.07 3.24
C PHE A 321 -12.80 0.67 2.38
N VAL A 322 -13.84 1.22 3.01
CA VAL A 322 -14.98 1.84 2.32
C VAL A 322 -15.32 3.21 2.90
N ASP A 323 -15.91 4.07 2.07
CA ASP A 323 -16.50 5.32 2.54
C ASP A 323 -17.69 5.04 3.49
N LYS A 324 -17.70 5.58 4.71
CA LYS A 324 -18.79 5.40 5.68
C LYS A 324 -20.14 5.86 5.15
N ARG A 325 -20.18 6.77 4.18
CA ARG A 325 -21.44 7.21 3.55
C ARG A 325 -21.99 6.17 2.57
N LYS A 326 -21.14 5.27 2.07
CA LYS A 326 -21.53 4.14 1.22
C LYS A 326 -21.92 2.89 2.03
N THR A 327 -22.08 2.96 3.36
CA THR A 327 -22.28 1.74 4.19
C THR A 327 -23.64 1.10 4.11
N ASN A 328 -24.64 1.76 3.50
CA ASN A 328 -25.99 1.22 3.39
C ASN A 328 -26.23 0.43 2.10
N ASP A 329 -25.25 0.41 1.19
CA ASP A 329 -25.31 -0.36 -0.05
C ASP A 329 -24.00 -1.14 -0.23
N ASP A 330 -24.13 -2.43 -0.48
CA ASP A 330 -23.03 -3.37 -0.68
C ASP A 330 -22.64 -3.47 -2.17
N SER A 331 -23.12 -2.56 -3.04
CA SER A 331 -22.83 -2.50 -4.48
C SER A 331 -21.34 -2.39 -4.85
N TRP A 332 -20.51 -1.87 -3.95
CA TRP A 332 -19.06 -1.78 -4.11
C TRP A 332 -18.33 -3.13 -3.86
N LEU A 333 -19.04 -4.13 -3.33
CA LEU A 333 -18.46 -5.45 -3.10
C LEU A 333 -18.32 -6.21 -4.43
N PRO A 334 -17.22 -6.96 -4.61
CA PRO A 334 -17.01 -7.75 -5.82
C PRO A 334 -18.06 -8.85 -5.94
N SER A 335 -18.93 -8.75 -6.95
CA SER A 335 -20.05 -9.68 -7.19
C SER A 335 -19.60 -11.13 -7.45
N PHE A 336 -18.37 -11.30 -7.95
CA PHE A 336 -17.76 -12.60 -8.18
C PHE A 336 -17.24 -13.28 -6.90
N VAL A 337 -17.24 -12.59 -5.75
CA VAL A 337 -16.83 -13.15 -4.45
C VAL A 337 -18.05 -13.56 -3.64
N LYS A 338 -18.11 -14.83 -3.24
CA LYS A 338 -19.24 -15.39 -2.47
C LYS A 338 -19.11 -15.05 -0.98
N ILE A 339 -19.72 -13.94 -0.56
CA ILE A 339 -19.76 -13.48 0.82
C ILE A 339 -20.81 -14.30 1.62
N ASN A 340 -20.46 -14.66 2.85
CA ASN A 340 -21.34 -15.34 3.79
C ASN A 340 -21.92 -14.37 4.83
N ALA A 341 -21.07 -13.54 5.46
CA ALA A 341 -21.48 -12.60 6.48
C ALA A 341 -20.49 -11.42 6.63
N ASP A 342 -20.99 -10.25 7.05
CA ASP A 342 -20.15 -9.18 7.59
C ASP A 342 -19.74 -9.53 9.03
N VAL A 343 -18.44 -9.59 9.28
CA VAL A 343 -17.83 -9.93 10.57
C VAL A 343 -16.96 -8.79 11.10
N THR A 344 -17.22 -7.56 10.65
CA THR A 344 -16.51 -6.36 11.07
C THR A 344 -16.64 -6.15 12.58
N GLY A 345 -15.51 -5.96 13.26
CA GLY A 345 -15.47 -5.72 14.71
C GLY A 345 -15.69 -6.96 15.58
N MET A 346 -15.91 -8.15 14.99
CA MET A 346 -16.05 -9.38 15.76
C MET A 346 -14.68 -9.94 16.17
N ASP A 347 -14.40 -9.97 17.46
CA ASP A 347 -13.10 -10.37 18.01
C ASP A 347 -12.71 -11.81 17.65
N LYS A 348 -13.67 -12.72 17.52
CA LYS A 348 -13.44 -14.12 17.12
C LYS A 348 -12.78 -14.29 15.75
N TYR A 349 -12.90 -13.28 14.87
CA TYR A 349 -12.25 -13.22 13.56
C TYR A 349 -11.05 -12.26 13.54
N SER A 350 -10.59 -11.80 14.69
CA SER A 350 -9.33 -11.05 14.81
C SER A 350 -8.15 -12.02 14.75
N MET A 351 -7.05 -11.59 14.13
CA MET A 351 -5.84 -12.42 14.10
C MET A 351 -5.32 -12.69 15.52
N TYR A 352 -5.49 -11.75 16.46
CA TYR A 352 -5.03 -11.93 17.83
C TYR A 352 -5.80 -13.07 18.51
N TYR A 353 -7.14 -13.07 18.39
CA TYR A 353 -7.96 -14.16 18.91
C TYR A 353 -7.66 -15.49 18.23
N LEU A 354 -7.62 -15.52 16.88
CA LEU A 354 -7.34 -16.74 16.13
C LEU A 354 -6.01 -17.39 16.51
N SER A 355 -4.99 -16.62 16.92
CA SER A 355 -3.71 -17.19 17.34
C SER A 355 -3.75 -17.94 18.68
N LEU A 356 -4.77 -17.79 19.52
CA LEU A 356 -4.81 -18.46 20.82
C LEU A 356 -4.88 -19.99 20.66
N LYS A 357 -4.04 -20.72 21.39
CA LYS A 357 -4.03 -22.20 21.37
C LYS A 357 -5.21 -22.81 22.11
N GLU A 358 -5.70 -22.17 23.17
CA GLU A 358 -6.83 -22.68 23.96
C GLU A 358 -8.12 -22.81 23.13
N THR A 359 -8.33 -21.91 22.18
CA THR A 359 -9.47 -21.94 21.24
C THR A 359 -9.32 -22.98 20.12
N GLN A 360 -8.21 -23.71 20.03
CA GLN A 360 -7.97 -24.75 19.04
C GLN A 360 -8.27 -26.17 19.57
N CYS A 361 -8.54 -26.30 20.88
CA CYS A 361 -8.87 -27.56 21.55
C CYS A 361 -10.39 -27.75 21.80
N MET A 362 -11.22 -26.83 21.32
CA MET A 362 -12.69 -26.95 21.24
C MET A 362 -13.10 -26.94 19.77
#